data_AF-A0A927AAE7-F1
#
_entry.id   AF-A0A927AAE7-F1
#
_cell.length_a   1.000
_cell.length_b   1.000
_cell.length_c   1.000
_cell.angle_alpha   90.00
_cell.angle_beta   90.00
_cell.angle_gamma   90.00
#
_symmetry.space_group_name_H-M   'P 1'
#
loop_
_entity.id
_entity.type
_entity.pdbx_description
1 polymer ?
#
loop_
_entity_poly.entity_id
_entity_poly.type
_entity_poly.pdbx_seq_one_letter_code
_entity_poly.pdbx_strand_id
1 'polypeptide(L)'
;MRSMLPGAPWLLAHKSMLKVNQPCRVSLYGVDYVMWKDSLGEVHALPNACPHMGAMLSEGWCETRKDGQSVVVCPFHALPFDATGCTVLPGSGKKTSPQLQPLELVIQGDFIWSYGGYEPKMAIPTVLNEIVKEYYFVGHTGDRSVATDLLTMLLNMHDYNHQNGTHRDLFRITDVHFHKFIDNGYHSQAFYEMPTAPYHLIEKLRKPDLFLLPTTIKAHLENYFPCLVLLYGEMPLGKAVQCHFFVPEAENRTRTYILLFGQPKHPVFKVFGKTYLKFGQVVVDQDADILSKIYPNTPQKIKLNNEVGMDWVRRNFKSFPDAVTPKLSR
;
A
#
# COMPACT_ATOMS: atom_id res chain seq x y z
N MET A 1 -8.14 -14.34 11.88
CA MET A 1 -8.91 -13.57 10.86
C MET A 1 -9.44 -12.22 11.34
N ARG A 2 -10.09 -12.08 12.52
CA ARG A 2 -10.56 -10.75 12.99
C ARG A 2 -9.46 -9.69 13.03
N SER A 3 -8.22 -10.10 13.29
CA SER A 3 -7.00 -9.27 13.25
C SER A 3 -6.63 -8.72 11.87
N MET A 4 -7.27 -9.16 10.79
CA MET A 4 -7.05 -8.65 9.45
C MET A 4 -8.18 -7.74 8.96
N LEU A 5 -9.19 -7.47 9.81
CA LEU A 5 -10.31 -6.56 9.51
C LEU A 5 -11.13 -6.97 8.27
N PRO A 6 -11.71 -8.20 8.24
CA PRO A 6 -12.54 -8.66 7.12
C PRO A 6 -13.70 -7.69 6.86
N GLY A 7 -13.92 -7.34 5.59
CA GLY A 7 -14.90 -6.33 5.17
C GLY A 7 -14.30 -4.94 4.92
N ALA A 8 -13.02 -4.71 5.25
CA ALA A 8 -12.29 -3.51 4.84
C ALA A 8 -11.89 -3.56 3.35
N PRO A 9 -11.83 -2.40 2.66
CA PRO A 9 -11.33 -2.34 1.29
C PRO A 9 -9.80 -2.33 1.26
N TRP A 10 -9.20 -3.21 0.47
CA TRP A 10 -7.74 -3.25 0.28
C TRP A 10 -7.36 -2.94 -1.16
N LEU A 11 -6.52 -1.94 -1.35
CA LEU A 11 -5.93 -1.67 -2.66
C LEU A 11 -4.85 -2.73 -2.90
N LEU A 12 -5.13 -3.68 -3.79
CA LEU A 12 -4.20 -4.78 -4.09
C LEU A 12 -3.07 -4.33 -5.01
N ALA A 13 -3.38 -3.43 -5.95
CA ALA A 13 -2.44 -2.87 -6.88
C ALA A 13 -2.97 -1.59 -7.54
N HIS A 14 -2.05 -0.78 -8.06
CA HIS A 14 -2.31 0.14 -9.15
C HIS A 14 -2.02 -0.56 -10.49
N LYS A 15 -2.75 -0.26 -11.57
CA LYS A 15 -2.56 -0.93 -12.88
C LYS A 15 -1.12 -0.87 -13.39
N SER A 16 -0.37 0.19 -13.08
CA SER A 16 1.05 0.31 -13.47
C SER A 16 1.99 -0.67 -12.77
N MET A 17 1.58 -1.26 -11.64
CA MET A 17 2.32 -2.30 -10.94
C MET A 17 2.25 -3.65 -11.66
N LEU A 18 1.27 -3.82 -12.57
CA LEU A 18 1.07 -5.02 -13.36
C LEU A 18 1.67 -4.83 -14.75
N LYS A 19 2.65 -5.67 -15.12
CA LYS A 19 3.11 -5.71 -16.51
C LYS A 19 2.07 -6.40 -17.38
N VAL A 20 1.93 -5.92 -18.61
CA VAL A 20 1.00 -6.48 -19.60
C VAL A 20 1.38 -7.93 -19.87
N ASN A 21 0.40 -8.84 -19.78
CA ASN A 21 0.55 -10.28 -20.03
C ASN A 21 1.66 -10.93 -19.19
N GLN A 22 1.85 -10.45 -17.96
CA GLN A 22 2.71 -11.10 -16.99
C GLN A 22 1.89 -11.38 -15.72
N PRO A 23 1.77 -12.65 -15.29
CA PRO A 23 1.13 -12.96 -14.04
C PRO A 23 2.02 -12.52 -12.88
N CYS A 24 1.40 -12.10 -11.78
CA CYS A 24 2.07 -11.84 -10.51
C CYS A 24 1.25 -12.42 -9.36
N ARG A 25 1.92 -12.74 -8.27
CA ARG A 25 1.26 -13.16 -7.03
C ARG A 25 0.78 -11.95 -6.25
N VAL A 26 -0.47 -11.99 -5.78
CA VAL A 26 -0.97 -11.08 -4.75
C VAL A 26 -1.58 -11.92 -3.62
N SER A 27 -1.44 -11.48 -2.39
CA SER A 27 -1.97 -12.21 -1.22
C SER A 27 -2.95 -11.33 -0.45
N LEU A 28 -4.03 -11.93 0.03
CA LEU A 28 -5.01 -11.27 0.89
C LEU A 28 -5.65 -12.30 1.82
N TYR A 29 -5.72 -12.00 3.12
CA TYR A 29 -6.34 -12.84 4.16
C TYR A 29 -5.83 -14.29 4.22
N GLY A 30 -4.55 -14.51 3.94
CA GLY A 30 -3.91 -15.83 3.94
C GLY A 30 -4.11 -16.62 2.65
N VAL A 31 -4.74 -16.02 1.62
CA VAL A 31 -4.95 -16.66 0.32
C VAL A 31 -4.08 -15.97 -0.74
N ASP A 32 -3.36 -16.79 -1.51
CA ASP A 32 -2.60 -16.33 -2.66
C ASP A 32 -3.47 -16.38 -3.93
N TYR A 33 -3.40 -15.32 -4.72
CA TYR A 33 -4.04 -15.18 -6.02
C TYR A 33 -2.98 -14.92 -7.09
N VAL A 34 -3.21 -15.46 -8.29
CA VAL A 34 -2.55 -14.96 -9.49
C VAL A 34 -3.36 -13.79 -10.02
N MET A 35 -2.69 -12.67 -10.29
CA MET A 35 -3.28 -11.49 -10.90
C MET A 35 -2.50 -11.16 -12.18
N TRP A 36 -3.20 -10.78 -13.24
CA TRP A 36 -2.55 -10.32 -14.47
C TRP A 36 -3.38 -9.23 -15.14
N LYS A 37 -2.71 -8.42 -15.95
CA LYS A 37 -3.32 -7.38 -16.78
C LYS A 37 -3.12 -7.74 -18.24
N ASP A 38 -4.20 -7.84 -19.00
CA ASP A 38 -4.10 -8.15 -20.43
C ASP A 38 -3.69 -6.93 -21.28
N SER A 39 -3.59 -7.13 -22.60
CA SER A 39 -3.25 -6.05 -23.54
C SER A 39 -4.36 -5.04 -23.77
N LEU A 40 -5.60 -5.34 -23.38
CA LEU A 40 -6.71 -4.39 -23.38
C LEU A 40 -6.71 -3.52 -22.11
N GLY A 41 -5.91 -3.88 -21.11
CA GLY A 41 -5.82 -3.18 -19.82
C GLY A 41 -6.82 -3.68 -18.79
N GLU A 42 -7.51 -4.78 -19.07
CA GLU A 42 -8.38 -5.48 -18.12
C GLU A 42 -7.54 -6.29 -17.15
N VAL A 43 -7.99 -6.35 -15.89
CA VAL A 43 -7.28 -7.01 -14.80
C VAL A 43 -8.10 -8.18 -14.31
N HIS A 44 -7.44 -9.32 -14.21
CA HIS A 44 -8.06 -10.59 -13.82
C HIS A 44 -7.31 -11.15 -12.61
N ALA A 45 -8.03 -11.86 -11.74
CA ALA A 45 -7.43 -12.54 -10.60
C ALA A 45 -8.12 -13.87 -10.31
N LEU A 46 -7.32 -14.93 -10.15
CA LEU A 46 -7.77 -16.29 -9.81
C LEU A 46 -6.99 -16.80 -8.58
N PRO A 47 -7.50 -17.80 -7.84
CA PRO A 47 -6.71 -18.51 -6.85
C PRO A 47 -5.39 -19.00 -7.46
N ASN A 48 -4.29 -18.83 -6.73
CA ASN A 48 -2.96 -19.07 -7.31
C ASN A 48 -2.64 -20.56 -7.50
N ALA A 49 -3.30 -21.46 -6.75
CA ALA A 49 -3.06 -22.89 -6.85
C ALA A 49 -3.79 -23.48 -8.06
N CYS A 50 -3.04 -24.06 -9.00
CA CYS A 50 -3.60 -24.79 -10.13
C CYS A 50 -4.46 -25.98 -9.63
N PRO A 51 -5.69 -26.16 -10.11
CA PRO A 51 -6.61 -27.19 -9.60
C PRO A 51 -6.21 -28.62 -9.99
N HIS A 52 -5.16 -28.79 -10.80
CA HIS A 52 -4.62 -30.11 -11.14
C HIS A 52 -3.72 -30.67 -10.02
N MET A 53 -2.59 -29.99 -9.75
CA MET A 53 -1.58 -30.46 -8.79
C MET A 53 -1.03 -29.34 -7.89
N GLY A 54 -1.71 -28.19 -7.79
CA GLY A 54 -1.36 -27.12 -6.87
C GLY A 54 -0.19 -26.23 -7.27
N ALA A 55 0.32 -26.33 -8.51
CA ALA A 55 1.36 -25.42 -9.00
C ALA A 55 0.91 -23.95 -8.93
N MET A 56 1.83 -23.05 -8.59
CA MET A 56 1.57 -21.61 -8.51
C MET A 56 1.40 -21.02 -9.91
N LEU A 57 0.17 -20.61 -10.27
CA LEU A 57 -0.13 -19.99 -11.56
C LEU A 57 0.63 -18.67 -11.77
N SER A 58 0.96 -17.97 -10.69
CA SER A 58 1.79 -16.75 -10.71
C SER A 58 3.21 -16.97 -11.22
N GLU A 59 3.72 -18.20 -11.13
CA GLU A 59 5.03 -18.58 -11.66
C GLU A 59 4.95 -19.07 -13.13
N GLY A 60 3.76 -18.96 -13.73
CA GLY A 60 3.51 -19.27 -15.13
C GLY A 60 3.75 -18.11 -16.08
N TRP A 61 3.04 -18.12 -17.20
CA TRP A 61 3.03 -17.03 -18.19
C TRP A 61 1.60 -16.71 -18.62
N CYS A 62 1.40 -15.59 -19.33
CA CYS A 62 0.14 -15.33 -20.00
C CYS A 62 0.25 -15.63 -21.50
N GLU A 63 -0.81 -16.17 -22.08
CA GLU A 63 -0.97 -16.31 -23.54
C GLU A 63 -2.05 -15.36 -24.03
N THR A 64 -1.68 -14.51 -24.99
CA THR A 64 -2.59 -13.55 -25.60
C THR A 64 -3.42 -14.23 -26.69
N ARG A 65 -4.74 -14.03 -26.63
CA ARG A 65 -5.70 -14.45 -27.63
C ARG A 65 -5.81 -13.41 -28.75
N LYS A 66 -6.42 -13.80 -29.87
CA LYS A 66 -6.56 -12.94 -31.05
C LYS A 66 -7.37 -11.66 -30.79
N ASP A 67 -8.26 -11.68 -29.79
CA ASP A 67 -9.08 -10.55 -29.36
C ASP A 67 -8.36 -9.61 -28.37
N GLY A 68 -7.09 -9.90 -28.03
CA GLY A 68 -6.29 -9.10 -27.11
C GLY A 68 -6.47 -9.45 -25.63
N GLN A 69 -7.42 -10.32 -25.28
CA GLN A 69 -7.51 -10.91 -23.94
C GLN A 69 -6.38 -11.88 -23.70
N SER A 70 -6.04 -12.18 -22.45
CA SER A 70 -5.07 -13.22 -22.14
C SER A 70 -5.53 -14.21 -21.08
N VAL A 71 -5.01 -15.42 -21.19
CA VAL A 71 -5.17 -16.51 -20.22
C VAL A 71 -3.90 -16.65 -19.40
N VAL A 72 -4.01 -17.11 -18.16
CA VAL A 72 -2.83 -17.53 -17.38
C VAL A 72 -2.56 -19.01 -17.62
N VAL A 73 -1.30 -19.36 -17.85
CA VAL A 73 -0.89 -20.73 -18.18
C VAL A 73 -0.08 -21.30 -17.04
N CYS A 74 -0.50 -22.47 -16.56
CA CYS A 74 0.16 -23.16 -15.46
C CYS A 74 1.61 -23.53 -15.82
N PRO A 75 2.61 -23.22 -14.98
CA PRO A 75 4.01 -23.52 -15.27
C PRO A 75 4.34 -25.01 -15.30
N PHE A 76 3.48 -25.86 -14.75
CA PHE A 76 3.79 -27.29 -14.60
C PHE A 76 3.40 -28.10 -15.85
N HIS A 77 2.14 -28.01 -16.27
CA HIS A 77 1.60 -28.82 -17.38
C HIS A 77 1.04 -27.96 -18.52
N ALA A 78 1.42 -26.68 -18.57
CA ALA A 78 1.01 -25.73 -19.61
C ALA A 78 -0.51 -25.63 -19.82
N LEU A 79 -1.30 -25.83 -18.75
CA LEU A 79 -2.76 -25.78 -18.83
C LEU A 79 -3.23 -24.31 -18.74
N PRO A 80 -3.89 -23.75 -19.78
CA PRO A 80 -4.35 -22.37 -19.77
C PRO A 80 -5.68 -22.23 -19.00
N PHE A 81 -5.80 -21.17 -18.20
CA PHE A 81 -7.03 -20.78 -17.52
C PHE A 81 -7.44 -19.38 -17.96
N ASP A 82 -8.69 -19.24 -18.43
CA ASP A 82 -9.24 -17.92 -18.74
C ASP A 82 -9.67 -17.16 -17.47
N ALA A 83 -10.04 -15.90 -17.63
CA ALA A 83 -10.47 -15.02 -16.53
C ALA A 83 -11.67 -15.55 -15.72
N THR A 84 -12.43 -16.49 -16.27
CA THR A 84 -13.56 -17.15 -15.58
C THR A 84 -13.13 -18.41 -14.83
N GLY A 85 -11.85 -18.73 -14.82
CA GLY A 85 -11.29 -19.93 -14.21
C GLY A 85 -11.60 -21.23 -14.97
N CYS A 86 -12.00 -21.13 -16.24
CA CYS A 86 -12.22 -22.28 -17.10
C CYS A 86 -10.93 -22.65 -17.84
N THR A 87 -10.77 -23.94 -18.14
CA THR A 87 -9.70 -24.44 -19.01
C THR A 87 -10.27 -25.27 -20.16
N VAL A 88 -9.41 -25.67 -21.09
CA VAL A 88 -9.73 -26.60 -22.19
C VAL A 88 -8.93 -27.88 -21.95
N LEU A 89 -9.63 -29.00 -21.78
CA LEU A 89 -9.00 -30.28 -21.50
C LEU A 89 -8.15 -30.74 -22.71
N PRO A 90 -6.85 -31.03 -22.51
CA PRO A 90 -5.99 -31.57 -23.55
C PRO A 90 -6.59 -32.83 -24.19
N GLY A 91 -6.41 -32.99 -25.51
CA GLY A 91 -6.93 -34.12 -26.28
C GLY A 91 -8.40 -34.03 -26.66
N SER A 92 -9.29 -33.62 -25.73
CA SER A 92 -10.73 -33.52 -26.02
C SER A 92 -11.15 -32.18 -26.63
N GLY A 93 -10.40 -31.11 -26.37
CA GLY A 93 -10.79 -29.75 -26.77
C GLY A 93 -12.03 -29.22 -26.04
N LYS A 94 -12.55 -29.95 -25.04
CA LYS A 94 -13.76 -29.56 -24.30
C LYS A 94 -13.42 -28.51 -23.25
N LYS A 95 -14.15 -27.39 -23.28
CA LYS A 95 -14.10 -26.36 -22.23
C LYS A 95 -14.74 -26.89 -20.94
N THR A 96 -14.09 -26.68 -19.80
CA THR A 96 -14.61 -27.06 -18.49
C THR A 96 -15.64 -26.06 -17.98
N SER A 97 -16.40 -26.43 -16.95
CA SER A 97 -16.97 -25.43 -16.02
C SER A 97 -15.85 -24.69 -15.28
N PRO A 98 -16.13 -23.54 -14.63
CA PRO A 98 -15.14 -22.85 -13.79
C PRO A 98 -14.51 -23.80 -12.77
N GLN A 99 -13.20 -24.01 -12.86
CA GLN A 99 -12.41 -24.80 -11.91
C GLN A 99 -11.78 -23.92 -10.83
N LEU A 100 -11.68 -22.62 -11.12
CA LEU A 100 -11.17 -21.59 -10.24
C LEU A 100 -12.23 -20.50 -10.13
N GLN A 101 -12.51 -20.03 -8.92
CA GLN A 101 -13.47 -18.94 -8.71
C GLN A 101 -12.70 -17.61 -8.72
N PRO A 102 -12.99 -16.67 -9.63
CA PRO A 102 -12.29 -15.40 -9.69
C PRO A 102 -12.41 -14.61 -8.39
N LEU A 103 -11.35 -13.90 -8.02
CA LEU A 103 -11.40 -12.93 -6.93
C LEU A 103 -12.23 -11.73 -7.39
N GLU A 104 -13.22 -11.33 -6.60
CA GLU A 104 -13.98 -10.11 -6.87
C GLU A 104 -13.06 -8.89 -6.75
N LEU A 105 -12.92 -8.16 -7.87
CA LEU A 105 -12.15 -6.91 -7.96
C LEU A 105 -13.11 -5.74 -8.16
N VAL A 106 -12.87 -4.64 -7.45
CA VAL A 106 -13.51 -3.35 -7.69
C VAL A 106 -12.49 -2.43 -8.35
N ILE A 107 -12.69 -2.13 -9.63
CA ILE A 107 -11.80 -1.28 -10.41
C ILE A 107 -12.31 0.16 -10.41
N GLN A 108 -11.52 1.09 -9.89
CA GLN A 108 -11.80 2.54 -9.93
C GLN A 108 -10.64 3.24 -10.67
N GLY A 109 -10.83 3.50 -11.96
CA GLY A 109 -9.73 3.98 -12.81
C GLY A 109 -8.58 2.98 -12.85
N ASP A 110 -7.41 3.39 -12.36
CA ASP A 110 -6.21 2.55 -12.26
C ASP A 110 -6.07 1.82 -10.91
N PHE A 111 -7.01 2.00 -9.98
CA PHE A 111 -6.98 1.40 -8.65
C PHE A 111 -7.72 0.06 -8.62
N ILE A 112 -7.04 -1.00 -8.17
CA ILE A 112 -7.56 -2.38 -8.13
C ILE A 112 -7.81 -2.77 -6.67
N TRP A 113 -9.07 -2.73 -6.24
CA TRP A 113 -9.48 -3.02 -4.87
C TRP A 113 -10.09 -4.41 -4.73
N SER A 114 -10.05 -4.99 -3.53
CA SER A 114 -10.84 -6.17 -3.18
C SER A 114 -11.19 -6.20 -1.69
N TYR A 115 -12.26 -6.93 -1.39
CA TYR A 115 -12.70 -7.27 -0.03
C TYR A 115 -12.40 -8.73 0.32
N GLY A 116 -11.75 -9.49 -0.57
CA GLY A 116 -11.45 -10.92 -0.35
C GLY A 116 -12.69 -11.80 -0.17
N GLY A 117 -13.84 -11.38 -0.70
CA GLY A 117 -15.13 -12.09 -0.56
C GLY A 117 -15.85 -11.89 0.77
N TYR A 118 -15.44 -10.94 1.60
CA TYR A 118 -16.09 -10.65 2.88
C TYR A 118 -17.20 -9.59 2.78
N GLU A 119 -18.22 -9.77 3.62
CA GLU A 119 -19.32 -8.84 3.86
C GLU A 119 -19.47 -8.58 5.38
N PRO A 120 -20.01 -7.41 5.80
CA PRO A 120 -20.38 -6.28 4.97
C PRO A 120 -19.16 -5.52 4.43
N LYS A 121 -19.28 -4.96 3.23
CA LYS A 121 -18.25 -4.12 2.59
C LYS A 121 -18.26 -2.69 3.14
N MET A 122 -17.18 -2.27 3.78
CA MET A 122 -16.91 -0.87 4.11
C MET A 122 -16.68 -0.04 2.84
N ALA A 123 -17.17 1.19 2.77
CA ALA A 123 -16.98 2.03 1.60
C ALA A 123 -15.49 2.31 1.29
N ILE A 124 -15.12 2.25 0.00
CA ILE A 124 -13.79 2.65 -0.49
C ILE A 124 -13.66 4.17 -0.34
N PRO A 125 -12.57 4.69 0.28
CA PRO A 125 -12.32 6.12 0.33
C PRO A 125 -12.23 6.76 -1.06
N THR A 126 -12.95 7.86 -1.29
CA THR A 126 -12.97 8.56 -2.59
C THR A 126 -11.75 9.46 -2.81
N VAL A 127 -10.91 9.67 -1.80
CA VAL A 127 -9.81 10.64 -1.82
C VAL A 127 -8.82 10.42 -2.98
N LEU A 128 -8.54 9.18 -3.37
CA LEU A 128 -7.67 8.90 -4.50
C LEU A 128 -8.28 9.37 -5.83
N ASN A 129 -9.62 9.28 -5.97
CA ASN A 129 -10.33 9.78 -7.15
C ASN A 129 -10.28 11.31 -7.22
N GLU A 130 -10.17 12.00 -6.08
CA GLU A 130 -9.94 13.44 -6.04
C GLU A 130 -8.48 13.81 -6.35
N ILE A 131 -7.51 13.06 -5.79
CA ILE A 131 -6.09 13.27 -6.07
C ILE A 131 -5.79 13.19 -7.56
N VAL A 132 -6.30 12.18 -8.28
CA VAL A 132 -6.01 12.01 -9.72
C VAL A 132 -6.58 13.13 -10.59
N LYS A 133 -7.51 13.96 -10.08
CA LYS A 133 -8.01 15.14 -10.81
C LYS A 133 -7.04 16.31 -10.74
N GLU A 134 -6.28 16.43 -9.65
CA GLU A 134 -5.41 17.59 -9.37
C GLU A 134 -3.91 17.29 -9.50
N TYR A 135 -3.52 16.03 -9.34
CA TYR A 135 -2.14 15.56 -9.32
C TYR A 135 -1.93 14.50 -10.41
N TYR A 136 -0.77 14.55 -11.06
CA TYR A 136 -0.37 13.47 -11.98
C TYR A 136 0.29 12.33 -11.19
N PHE A 137 0.12 11.10 -11.67
CA PHE A 137 0.77 9.94 -11.10
C PHE A 137 2.28 9.94 -11.43
N VAL A 138 3.13 10.00 -10.39
CA VAL A 138 4.59 9.97 -10.54
C VAL A 138 5.09 8.54 -10.67
N GLY A 139 4.54 7.62 -9.87
CA GLY A 139 4.92 6.21 -9.87
C GLY A 139 4.57 5.51 -8.56
N HIS A 140 4.99 4.26 -8.45
CA HIS A 140 4.89 3.47 -7.22
C HIS A 140 6.27 3.07 -6.72
N THR A 141 6.40 2.80 -5.43
CA THR A 141 7.68 2.42 -4.81
C THR A 141 7.46 1.64 -3.51
N GLY A 142 8.53 1.06 -2.96
CA GLY A 142 8.53 0.44 -1.64
C GLY A 142 7.80 -0.90 -1.53
N ASP A 143 7.21 -1.41 -2.61
CA ASP A 143 6.37 -2.61 -2.60
C ASP A 143 7.05 -3.87 -2.05
N ARG A 144 6.56 -4.35 -0.91
CA ARG A 144 7.07 -5.54 -0.22
C ARG A 144 6.10 -6.13 0.78
N SER A 145 6.27 -7.42 1.05
CA SER A 145 5.67 -8.11 2.19
C SER A 145 6.57 -7.98 3.44
N VAL A 146 6.01 -7.56 4.56
CA VAL A 146 6.71 -7.40 5.85
C VAL A 146 6.19 -8.45 6.84
N ALA A 147 7.10 -9.11 7.56
CA ALA A 147 6.79 -10.12 8.58
C ALA A 147 6.27 -9.48 9.89
N THR A 148 5.11 -8.83 9.80
CA THR A 148 4.40 -8.19 10.92
C THR A 148 2.90 -8.34 10.76
N ASP A 149 2.17 -8.40 11.87
CA ASP A 149 0.71 -8.32 11.85
C ASP A 149 0.24 -6.90 11.47
N LEU A 150 -1.03 -6.80 11.06
CA LEU A 150 -1.62 -5.57 10.56
C LEU A 150 -1.68 -4.47 11.61
N LEU A 151 -2.04 -4.78 12.87
CA LEU A 151 -2.15 -3.77 13.91
C LEU A 151 -0.79 -3.10 14.13
N THR A 152 0.26 -3.91 14.25
CA THR A 152 1.62 -3.43 14.45
C THR A 152 2.11 -2.55 13.29
N MET A 153 1.83 -2.93 12.03
CA MET A 153 2.09 -2.08 10.86
C MET A 153 1.38 -0.73 10.97
N LEU A 154 0.08 -0.74 11.30
CA LEU A 154 -0.70 0.49 11.42
C LEU A 154 -0.21 1.37 12.57
N LEU A 155 0.21 0.80 13.70
CA LEU A 155 0.77 1.56 14.81
C LEU A 155 2.05 2.30 14.41
N ASN A 156 2.98 1.64 13.70
CA ASN A 156 4.20 2.29 13.20
C ASN A 156 3.87 3.53 12.35
N MET A 157 2.94 3.36 11.41
CA MET A 157 2.55 4.42 10.47
C MET A 157 1.83 5.61 11.12
N HIS A 158 1.29 5.43 12.32
CA HIS A 158 0.60 6.46 13.09
C HIS A 158 1.36 6.87 14.36
N ASP A 159 2.63 6.46 14.48
CA ASP A 159 3.56 6.95 15.50
C ASP A 159 4.31 8.18 14.99
N TYR A 160 4.00 9.35 15.55
CA TYR A 160 4.62 10.62 15.14
C TYR A 160 6.04 10.83 15.71
N ASN A 161 6.56 9.89 16.50
CA ASN A 161 7.90 9.97 17.08
C ASN A 161 8.90 8.97 16.48
N HIS A 162 8.45 7.84 15.92
CA HIS A 162 9.36 6.77 15.48
C HIS A 162 10.41 7.26 14.46
N GLN A 163 10.03 8.23 13.63
CA GLN A 163 10.89 8.86 12.63
C GLN A 163 12.22 9.39 13.22
N ASN A 164 12.23 9.78 14.51
CA ASN A 164 13.42 10.31 15.19
C ASN A 164 14.48 9.21 15.37
N GLY A 165 14.03 7.97 15.53
CA GLY A 165 14.88 6.77 15.67
C GLY A 165 15.07 6.06 14.33
N THR A 166 13.98 5.59 13.73
CA THR A 166 13.97 4.72 12.54
C THR A 166 14.54 5.42 11.31
N HIS A 167 14.23 6.71 11.13
CA HIS A 167 14.67 7.49 9.96
C HIS A 167 15.77 8.51 10.31
N ARG A 168 16.41 8.37 11.47
CA ARG A 168 17.39 9.33 12.02
C ARG A 168 18.44 9.74 11.01
N ASP A 169 19.04 8.77 10.34
CA ASP A 169 20.15 9.02 9.43
C ASP A 169 19.70 9.72 8.14
N LEU A 170 18.44 9.57 7.73
CA LEU A 170 17.86 10.20 6.55
C LEU A 170 17.34 11.61 6.85
N PHE A 171 16.50 11.77 7.87
CA PHE A 171 15.84 13.05 8.13
C PHE A 171 16.57 13.92 9.15
N ARG A 172 17.36 13.34 10.06
CA ARG A 172 18.06 14.07 11.15
C ARG A 172 17.12 14.99 11.93
N ILE A 173 15.92 14.51 12.23
CA ILE A 173 14.89 15.29 12.93
C ILE A 173 15.36 15.57 14.35
N THR A 174 15.28 16.83 14.76
CA THR A 174 15.76 17.30 16.07
C THR A 174 14.64 17.44 17.08
N ASP A 175 13.42 17.73 16.62
CA ASP A 175 12.24 17.87 17.47
C ASP A 175 10.95 17.62 16.67
N VAL A 176 9.83 17.41 17.38
CA VAL A 176 8.49 17.23 16.80
C VAL A 176 7.54 18.27 17.36
N HIS A 177 7.23 19.28 16.55
CA HIS A 177 6.27 20.31 16.89
C HIS A 177 4.87 19.88 16.46
N PHE A 178 4.16 19.17 17.34
CA PHE A 178 2.81 18.70 17.06
C PHE A 178 1.78 19.82 17.25
N HIS A 179 0.95 20.07 16.23
CA HIS A 179 0.01 21.19 16.25
C HIS A 179 -1.43 20.76 16.51
N LYS A 180 -1.90 19.75 15.77
CA LYS A 180 -3.33 19.39 15.78
C LYS A 180 -3.56 17.96 15.33
N PHE A 181 -4.52 17.31 15.99
CA PHE A 181 -5.13 16.06 15.54
C PHE A 181 -6.64 16.25 15.37
N ILE A 182 -7.20 15.77 14.28
CA ILE A 182 -8.64 15.76 13.99
C ILE A 182 -9.07 14.30 13.88
N ASP A 183 -10.14 13.95 14.58
CA ASP A 183 -10.65 12.58 14.67
C ASP A 183 -12.13 12.53 14.30
N ASN A 184 -12.43 11.92 13.15
CA ASN A 184 -13.76 11.75 12.59
C ASN A 184 -14.07 10.25 12.38
N GLY A 185 -13.80 9.41 13.38
CA GLY A 185 -14.06 7.96 13.29
C GLY A 185 -12.97 7.26 12.48
N TYR A 186 -13.31 6.72 11.30
CA TYR A 186 -12.32 6.09 10.40
C TYR A 186 -11.54 7.07 9.54
N HIS A 187 -11.80 8.37 9.68
CA HIS A 187 -10.97 9.43 9.10
C HIS A 187 -10.26 10.20 10.21
N SER A 188 -8.98 10.51 10.01
CA SER A 188 -8.25 11.43 10.88
C SER A 188 -7.28 12.31 10.10
N GLN A 189 -6.88 13.41 10.71
CA GLN A 189 -5.80 14.26 10.18
C GLN A 189 -4.83 14.65 11.30
N ALA A 190 -3.54 14.72 10.98
CA ALA A 190 -2.50 15.19 11.87
C ALA A 190 -1.65 16.26 11.20
N PHE A 191 -1.33 17.32 11.94
CA PHE A 191 -0.53 18.45 11.47
C PHE A 191 0.62 18.67 12.44
N TYR A 192 1.85 18.59 11.94
CA TYR A 192 3.04 18.78 12.74
C TYR A 192 4.25 19.17 11.88
N GLU A 193 5.22 19.82 12.51
CA GLU A 193 6.47 20.22 11.87
C GLU A 193 7.66 19.52 12.54
N MET A 194 8.65 19.17 11.74
CA MET A 194 9.84 18.45 12.18
C MET A 194 11.09 19.21 11.67
N PRO A 195 11.69 20.09 12.48
CA PRO A 195 12.98 20.68 12.16
C PRO A 195 14.06 19.60 12.03
N THR A 196 15.00 19.83 11.11
CA THR A 196 16.08 18.87 10.79
C THR A 196 17.46 19.51 10.99
N ALA A 197 18.42 18.72 11.45
CA ALA A 197 19.81 19.14 11.48
C ALA A 197 20.39 19.15 10.05
N PRO A 198 21.19 20.16 9.68
CA PRO A 198 21.70 20.29 8.32
C PRO A 198 22.71 19.19 7.96
N TYR A 199 22.75 18.82 6.68
CA TYR A 199 23.85 18.07 6.09
C TYR A 199 25.03 18.97 5.75
N HIS A 200 26.25 18.47 5.94
CA HIS A 200 27.46 19.18 5.49
C HIS A 200 27.52 19.26 3.96
N LEU A 201 28.15 20.30 3.43
CA LEU A 201 28.24 20.52 1.98
C LEU A 201 28.91 19.35 1.24
N ILE A 202 29.96 18.77 1.83
CA ILE A 202 30.66 17.60 1.25
C ILE A 202 29.72 16.39 1.16
N GLU A 203 28.83 16.18 2.14
CA GLU A 203 27.85 15.09 2.10
C GLU A 203 26.85 15.30 0.96
N LYS A 204 26.36 16.54 0.80
CA LYS A 204 25.44 16.89 -0.30
C LYS A 204 26.09 16.79 -1.67
N LEU A 205 27.38 17.11 -1.79
CA LEU A 205 28.13 16.93 -3.05
C LEU A 205 28.30 15.44 -3.40
N ARG A 206 28.47 14.56 -2.40
CA ARG A 206 28.53 13.10 -2.60
C ARG A 206 27.16 12.48 -2.89
N LYS A 207 26.10 13.02 -2.30
CA LYS A 207 24.72 12.59 -2.49
C LYS A 207 23.83 13.80 -2.85
N PRO A 208 23.82 14.23 -4.13
CA PRO A 208 23.09 15.43 -4.57
C PRO A 208 21.58 15.39 -4.29
N ASP A 209 20.98 14.20 -4.19
CA ASP A 209 19.57 14.03 -3.80
C ASP A 209 19.24 14.76 -2.48
N LEU A 210 20.19 14.88 -1.55
CA LEU A 210 20.02 15.55 -0.26
C LEU A 210 19.75 17.06 -0.35
N PHE A 211 20.00 17.69 -1.51
CA PHE A 211 19.61 19.08 -1.74
C PHE A 211 18.09 19.27 -1.83
N LEU A 212 17.33 18.20 -2.06
CA LEU A 212 15.87 18.24 -2.14
C LEU A 212 15.18 18.16 -0.77
N LEU A 213 15.92 17.79 0.29
CA LEU A 213 15.37 17.70 1.63
C LEU A 213 15.22 19.11 2.25
N PRO A 214 14.05 19.44 2.80
CA PRO A 214 13.83 20.74 3.44
C PRO A 214 14.52 20.79 4.81
N THR A 215 14.79 22.01 5.31
CA THR A 215 15.31 22.21 6.67
C THR A 215 14.25 21.95 7.74
N THR A 216 12.97 22.05 7.38
CA THR A 216 11.83 21.69 8.22
C THR A 216 10.86 20.88 7.38
N ILE A 217 10.53 19.67 7.82
CA ILE A 217 9.51 18.84 7.18
C ILE A 217 8.17 19.24 7.77
N LYS A 218 7.27 19.76 6.93
CA LYS A 218 5.89 20.05 7.31
C LYS A 218 5.04 18.84 6.93
N ALA A 219 4.51 18.14 7.92
CA ALA A 219 3.71 16.96 7.72
C ALA A 219 2.22 17.30 7.92
N HIS A 220 1.44 17.07 6.86
CA HIS A 220 0.00 16.91 6.95
C HIS A 220 -0.30 15.46 6.58
N LEU A 221 -0.69 14.68 7.59
CA LEU A 221 -1.18 13.32 7.41
C LEU A 221 -2.70 13.33 7.36
N GLU A 222 -3.27 12.63 6.38
CA GLU A 222 -4.69 12.33 6.28
C GLU A 222 -4.87 10.82 6.19
N ASN A 223 -5.58 10.24 7.15
CA ASN A 223 -5.66 8.79 7.33
C ASN A 223 -7.09 8.30 7.10
N TYR A 224 -7.22 7.20 6.37
CA TYR A 224 -8.45 6.45 6.15
C TYR A 224 -8.26 5.03 6.65
N PHE A 225 -8.73 4.78 7.88
CA PHE A 225 -8.60 3.48 8.53
C PHE A 225 -9.37 2.41 7.76
N PRO A 226 -8.81 1.20 7.57
CA PRO A 226 -7.46 0.77 7.97
C PRO A 226 -6.40 0.85 6.85
N CYS A 227 -6.78 1.22 5.63
CA CYS A 227 -6.02 0.83 4.45
C CYS A 227 -5.08 1.90 3.85
N LEU A 228 -5.24 3.18 4.23
CA LEU A 228 -4.64 4.28 3.50
C LEU A 228 -4.19 5.43 4.43
N VAL A 229 -2.95 5.86 4.25
CA VAL A 229 -2.36 7.07 4.86
C VAL A 229 -1.82 7.97 3.76
N LEU A 230 -2.24 9.23 3.72
CA LEU A 230 -1.75 10.24 2.79
C LEU A 230 -0.81 11.18 3.54
N LEU A 231 0.40 11.37 3.02
CA LEU A 231 1.32 12.41 3.45
C LEU A 231 1.40 13.48 2.37
N TYR A 232 0.84 14.65 2.67
CA TYR A 232 0.97 15.83 1.84
C TYR A 232 2.30 16.52 2.14
N GLY A 233 3.12 16.71 1.10
CA GLY A 233 4.38 17.43 1.16
C GLY A 233 4.37 18.64 0.25
N GLU A 234 4.80 19.78 0.75
CA GLU A 234 5.10 20.96 -0.07
C GLU A 234 6.61 21.08 -0.27
N MET A 235 7.02 21.23 -1.53
CA MET A 235 8.41 21.36 -1.95
C MET A 235 8.60 22.64 -2.76
N PRO A 236 9.83 23.18 -2.87
CA PRO A 236 10.08 24.37 -3.67
C PRO A 236 9.60 24.25 -5.13
N LEU A 237 9.68 23.04 -5.69
CA LEU A 237 9.34 22.77 -7.09
C LEU A 237 7.88 22.36 -7.34
N GLY A 238 7.07 22.13 -6.29
CA GLY A 238 5.72 21.58 -6.43
C GLY A 238 5.15 20.99 -5.14
N LYS A 239 3.96 20.43 -5.23
CA LYS A 239 3.38 19.61 -4.16
C LYS A 239 3.47 18.14 -4.51
N ALA A 240 3.55 17.29 -3.50
CA ALA A 240 3.52 15.85 -3.65
C ALA A 240 2.58 15.24 -2.61
N VAL A 241 1.94 14.13 -2.97
CA VAL A 241 1.15 13.32 -2.05
C VAL A 241 1.71 11.90 -2.11
N GLN A 242 2.21 11.41 -0.98
CA GLN A 242 2.56 10.01 -0.81
C GLN A 242 1.37 9.28 -0.21
N CYS A 243 0.83 8.31 -0.94
CA CYS A 243 -0.25 7.45 -0.48
C CYS A 243 0.34 6.10 -0.06
N HIS A 244 0.39 5.83 1.24
CA HIS A 244 0.87 4.60 1.82
C HIS A 244 -0.30 3.63 1.98
N PHE A 245 -0.10 2.38 1.54
CA PHE A 245 -1.10 1.32 1.62
C PHE A 245 -0.60 0.17 2.49
N PHE A 246 -1.54 -0.53 3.12
CA PHE A 246 -1.28 -1.69 3.98
C PHE A 246 -2.28 -2.78 3.61
N VAL A 247 -1.80 -3.96 3.24
CA VAL A 247 -2.66 -5.09 2.82
C VAL A 247 -2.33 -6.30 3.70
N PRO A 248 -3.29 -6.83 4.46
CA PRO A 248 -3.06 -8.00 5.30
C PRO A 248 -2.97 -9.26 4.43
N GLU A 249 -1.74 -9.70 4.14
CA GLU A 249 -1.49 -10.90 3.36
C GLU A 249 -1.73 -12.18 4.18
N ALA A 250 -1.41 -12.16 5.47
CA ALA A 250 -1.64 -13.22 6.44
C ALA A 250 -1.65 -12.64 7.87
N GLU A 251 -1.95 -13.46 8.89
CA GLU A 251 -2.06 -12.96 10.29
C GLU A 251 -0.79 -12.30 10.83
N ASN A 252 0.38 -12.71 10.34
CA ASN A 252 1.69 -12.19 10.71
C ASN A 252 2.46 -11.59 9.51
N ARG A 253 1.74 -11.24 8.43
CA ARG A 253 2.35 -10.68 7.23
C ARG A 253 1.49 -9.59 6.63
N THR A 254 2.07 -8.40 6.49
CA THR A 254 1.40 -7.22 5.94
C THR A 254 2.23 -6.67 4.80
N ARG A 255 1.63 -6.50 3.62
CA ARG A 255 2.27 -5.84 2.48
C ARG A 255 2.09 -4.35 2.59
N THR A 256 3.12 -3.60 2.22
CA THR A 256 3.07 -2.14 2.14
C THR A 256 3.75 -1.64 0.88
N TYR A 257 3.26 -0.52 0.36
CA TYR A 257 3.80 0.16 -0.80
C TYR A 257 3.30 1.61 -0.81
N ILE A 258 3.96 2.44 -1.62
CA ILE A 258 3.60 3.85 -1.82
C ILE A 258 3.19 4.08 -3.26
N LEU A 259 2.11 4.82 -3.46
CA LEU A 259 1.81 5.53 -4.71
C LEU A 259 2.15 7.01 -4.52
N LEU A 260 2.92 7.58 -5.44
CA LEU A 260 3.32 8.98 -5.39
C LEU A 260 2.60 9.78 -6.47
N PHE A 261 1.96 10.86 -6.06
CA PHE A 261 1.31 11.82 -6.94
C PHE A 261 1.97 13.20 -6.80
N GLY A 262 2.00 13.96 -7.89
CA GLY A 262 2.70 15.23 -7.96
C GLY A 262 1.89 16.33 -8.63
N GLN A 263 2.04 17.56 -8.13
CA GLN A 263 1.49 18.76 -8.74
C GLN A 263 2.65 19.75 -8.93
N PRO A 264 3.23 19.81 -10.15
CA PRO A 264 4.45 20.56 -10.39
C PRO A 264 4.16 22.06 -10.45
N LYS A 265 4.93 22.88 -9.73
CA LYS A 265 4.98 24.34 -9.94
C LYS A 265 5.94 24.70 -11.08
N HIS A 266 6.92 23.84 -11.36
CA HIS A 266 7.92 24.01 -12.42
C HIS A 266 8.20 22.68 -13.17
N PRO A 267 8.47 22.66 -14.49
CA PRO A 267 8.69 21.42 -15.26
C PRO A 267 9.78 20.50 -14.72
N VAL A 268 10.82 21.07 -14.11
CA VAL A 268 11.94 20.35 -13.47
C VAL A 268 11.47 19.40 -12.36
N PHE A 269 10.31 19.65 -11.74
CA PHE A 269 9.72 18.73 -10.76
C PHE A 269 9.59 17.30 -11.30
N LYS A 270 9.19 17.16 -12.57
CA LYS A 270 9.02 15.84 -13.21
C LYS A 270 10.35 15.09 -13.35
N VAL A 271 11.46 15.81 -13.50
CA VAL A 271 12.80 15.23 -13.62
C VAL A 271 13.21 14.52 -12.32
N PHE A 272 12.82 15.08 -11.17
CA PHE A 272 13.15 14.52 -9.85
C PHE A 272 12.15 13.46 -9.34
N GLY A 273 11.13 13.10 -10.13
CA GLY A 273 10.11 12.12 -9.72
C GLY A 273 10.72 10.79 -9.23
N LYS A 274 11.75 10.28 -9.91
CA LYS A 274 12.47 9.06 -9.50
C LYS A 274 13.21 9.23 -8.17
N THR A 275 13.77 10.41 -7.91
CA THR A 275 14.45 10.70 -6.65
C THR A 275 13.45 10.72 -5.49
N TYR A 276 12.26 11.28 -5.67
CA TYR A 276 11.21 11.24 -4.66
C TYR A 276 10.72 9.81 -4.38
N LEU A 277 10.54 8.99 -5.43
CA LEU A 277 10.22 7.57 -5.26
C LEU A 277 11.32 6.81 -4.50
N LYS A 278 12.59 7.18 -4.70
CA LYS A 278 13.72 6.58 -3.97
C LYS A 278 13.71 6.97 -2.49
N PHE A 279 13.36 8.22 -2.15
CA PHE A 279 13.19 8.61 -0.75
C PHE A 279 12.06 7.83 -0.08
N GLY A 280 10.91 7.71 -0.74
CA GLY A 280 9.81 6.88 -0.25
C GLY A 280 10.23 5.41 -0.08
N GLN A 281 11.04 4.87 -1.00
CA GLN A 281 11.58 3.52 -0.86
C GLN A 281 12.42 3.33 0.40
N VAL A 282 13.33 4.28 0.68
CA VAL A 282 14.21 4.23 1.86
C VAL A 282 13.40 4.28 3.16
N VAL A 283 12.33 5.08 3.21
CA VAL A 283 11.43 5.12 4.37
C VAL A 283 10.79 3.75 4.59
N VAL A 284 10.21 3.16 3.54
CA VAL A 284 9.60 1.82 3.64
C VAL A 284 10.64 0.74 3.96
N ASP A 285 11.87 0.85 3.45
CA ASP A 285 12.98 -0.04 3.80
C ASP A 285 13.26 -0.02 5.31
N GLN A 286 13.35 1.17 5.89
CA GLN A 286 13.66 1.37 7.30
C GLN A 286 12.50 0.92 8.20
N ASP A 287 11.26 1.22 7.82
CA ASP A 287 10.07 0.76 8.55
C ASP A 287 9.95 -0.76 8.55
N ALA A 288 10.13 -1.39 7.38
CA ALA A 288 10.08 -2.85 7.28
C ALA A 288 11.19 -3.52 8.11
N ASP A 289 12.38 -2.92 8.15
CA ASP A 289 13.49 -3.41 8.96
C ASP A 289 13.15 -3.39 10.45
N ILE A 290 12.67 -2.27 11.00
CA ILE A 290 12.34 -2.17 12.43
C ILE A 290 11.13 -3.04 12.80
N LEU A 291 10.10 -3.10 11.95
CA LEU A 291 8.90 -3.93 12.18
C LEU A 291 9.23 -5.42 12.30
N SER A 292 10.28 -5.89 11.63
CA SER A 292 10.76 -7.28 11.76
C SER A 292 11.56 -7.55 13.06
N LYS A 293 11.89 -6.50 13.82
CA LYS A 293 12.78 -6.52 14.98
C LYS A 293 12.12 -6.05 16.27
N ILE A 294 10.80 -5.97 16.29
CA ILE A 294 10.02 -5.65 17.49
C ILE A 294 9.34 -6.89 18.06
N TYR A 295 9.19 -6.91 19.39
CA TYR A 295 8.36 -7.88 20.08
C TYR A 295 6.99 -7.23 20.34
N PRO A 296 6.00 -7.40 19.44
CA PRO A 296 4.76 -6.60 19.47
C PRO A 296 3.93 -6.82 20.74
N ASN A 297 4.10 -7.97 21.40
CA ASN A 297 3.37 -8.35 22.62
C ASN A 297 4.11 -7.99 23.92
N THR A 298 5.26 -7.31 23.85
CA THR A 298 5.98 -6.87 25.04
C THR A 298 5.18 -5.78 25.77
N PRO A 299 5.01 -5.86 27.11
CA PRO A 299 4.32 -4.82 27.88
C PRO A 299 4.98 -3.45 27.69
N GLN A 300 4.21 -2.49 27.17
CA GLN A 300 4.64 -1.10 26.98
C GLN A 300 4.48 -0.34 28.30
N LYS A 301 5.60 0.12 28.86
CA LYS A 301 5.65 0.79 30.19
C LYS A 301 5.92 2.30 30.11
N ILE A 302 6.16 2.81 28.90
CA ILE A 302 6.50 4.21 28.63
C ILE A 302 5.51 4.71 27.60
N LYS A 303 4.98 5.92 27.83
CA LYS A 303 4.15 6.67 26.89
C LYS A 303 4.89 7.93 26.49
N LEU A 304 5.06 8.17 25.20
CA LEU A 304 5.62 9.42 24.68
C LEU A 304 4.51 10.47 24.49
N ASN A 305 4.92 11.71 24.23
CA ASN A 305 4.04 12.72 23.66
C ASN A 305 3.59 12.32 22.25
N ASN A 306 2.52 12.95 21.73
CA ASN A 306 2.08 12.79 20.34
C ASN A 306 1.60 11.39 19.92
N GLU A 307 1.31 10.48 20.86
CA GLU A 307 0.81 9.13 20.55
C GLU A 307 -0.69 9.05 20.17
N VAL A 308 -1.34 10.19 19.96
CA VAL A 308 -2.78 10.28 19.65
C VAL A 308 -3.17 9.52 18.38
N GLY A 309 -2.27 9.45 17.38
CA GLY A 309 -2.46 8.65 16.16
C GLY A 309 -2.53 7.14 16.46
N MET A 310 -1.63 6.64 17.30
CA MET A 310 -1.66 5.24 17.75
C MET A 310 -2.90 4.93 18.59
N ASP A 311 -3.30 5.83 19.48
CA ASP A 311 -4.52 5.68 20.28
C ASP A 311 -5.78 5.61 19.38
N TRP A 312 -5.81 6.41 18.31
CA TRP A 312 -6.86 6.36 17.28
C TRP A 312 -6.90 5.02 16.53
N VAL A 313 -5.74 4.50 16.09
CA VAL A 313 -5.62 3.17 15.46
C VAL A 313 -6.13 2.07 16.39
N ARG A 314 -5.65 2.02 17.64
CA ARG A 314 -6.06 0.98 18.60
C ARG A 314 -7.55 0.96 18.83
N ARG A 315 -8.17 2.14 18.95
CA ARG A 315 -9.62 2.28 19.17
C ARG A 315 -10.39 1.73 17.97
N ASN A 316 -10.09 2.21 16.76
CA ASN A 316 -10.77 1.81 15.53
C ASN A 316 -10.57 0.33 15.23
N PHE A 317 -9.36 -0.21 15.46
CA PHE A 317 -9.08 -1.62 15.27
C PHE A 317 -9.89 -2.50 16.22
N LYS A 318 -10.04 -2.08 17.48
CA LYS A 318 -10.82 -2.82 18.48
C LYS A 318 -12.32 -2.78 18.20
N SER A 319 -12.84 -1.67 17.66
CA SER A 319 -14.28 -1.50 17.43
C SER A 319 -14.75 -1.92 16.04
N PHE A 320 -13.84 -2.20 15.11
CA PHE A 320 -14.18 -2.57 13.74
C PHE A 320 -15.17 -3.76 13.67
N PRO A 321 -16.24 -3.69 12.85
CA PRO A 321 -16.52 -2.68 11.81
C PRO A 321 -17.26 -1.43 12.30
N ASP A 322 -17.63 -1.35 13.59
CA ASP A 322 -18.37 -0.22 14.13
C ASP A 322 -17.46 1.00 14.34
N ALA A 323 -17.72 2.07 13.59
CA ALA A 323 -17.04 3.34 13.78
C ALA A 323 -17.46 3.94 15.13
N VAL A 324 -16.49 4.16 16.02
CA VAL A 324 -16.75 4.77 17.33
C VAL A 324 -16.30 6.23 17.30
N THR A 325 -17.25 7.15 17.46
CA THR A 325 -16.96 8.57 17.68
C THR A 325 -16.13 8.73 18.95
N PRO A 326 -15.04 9.51 18.95
CA PRO A 326 -14.23 9.67 20.14
C PRO A 326 -15.08 10.21 21.31
N LYS A 327 -15.00 9.55 22.47
CA LYS A 327 -15.45 10.15 23.73
C LYS A 327 -14.43 11.20 24.15
N LEU A 328 -14.42 12.35 23.47
CA LEU A 328 -13.75 13.53 23.98
C LEU A 328 -14.66 14.09 25.08
N SER A 329 -14.41 13.69 26.33
CA SER A 329 -14.89 14.49 27.46
C SER A 329 -14.36 15.91 27.26
N ARG A 330 -15.28 16.88 27.20
CA ARG A 330 -14.96 18.31 27.05
C ARG A 330 -14.00 18.81 28.12
#